data_AF-A0A355BJU4-F1
#
_entry.id   AF-A0A355BJU4-F1
#
_cell.length_a   1.000
_cell.length_b   1.000
_cell.length_c   1.000
_cell.angle_alpha   90.00
_cell.angle_beta   90.00
_cell.angle_gamma   90.00
#
_symmetry.space_group_name_H-M   'P 1'
#
loop_
_entity.id
_entity.type
_entity.pdbx_description
1 polymer ?
#
loop_
_entity_poly.entity_id
_entity_poly.type
_entity_poly.pdbx_seq_one_letter_code
_entity_poly.pdbx_strand_id
1 'polypeptide(L)'
;KLVIPLIEQFLVIDQTQDYNNPTWEALTALADAKLITARYDKEIDTLVEHSITKRLHDSHVKRIVFMGKEVDRATVTAELNVVYTSVGERYSGWYDIKLDEPTPIEATLDLHKQEGQWLVKSTSYAHLAP
;
A
#
# COMPACT_ATOMS: atom_id res chain seq x y z
N LYS A 1 15.94 -10.25 0.35
CA LYS A 1 14.90 -10.09 1.40
C LYS A 1 13.86 -11.20 1.24
N LEU A 2 13.28 -11.71 2.32
CA LEU A 2 12.11 -12.60 2.25
C LEU A 2 10.87 -11.77 1.85
N VAL A 3 9.88 -12.41 1.21
CA VAL A 3 8.69 -11.71 0.67
C VAL A 3 7.85 -11.06 1.78
N ILE A 4 7.57 -11.78 2.87
CA ILE A 4 6.71 -11.25 3.95
C ILE A 4 7.31 -10.00 4.62
N PRO A 5 8.57 -10.01 5.12
CA PRO A 5 9.16 -8.80 5.72
C PRO A 5 9.26 -7.62 4.76
N LEU A 6 9.45 -7.87 3.46
CA LEU A 6 9.44 -6.84 2.43
C LEU A 6 8.05 -6.18 2.33
N ILE A 7 6.98 -6.98 2.32
CA ILE A 7 5.61 -6.49 2.19
C ILE A 7 5.16 -5.74 3.44
N GLU A 8 5.47 -6.25 4.62
CA GLU A 8 5.17 -5.55 5.87
C GLU A 8 5.86 -4.18 5.92
N GLN A 9 7.15 -4.11 5.57
CA GLN A 9 7.90 -2.84 5.50
C GLN A 9 7.30 -1.88 4.46
N PHE A 10 6.97 -2.40 3.27
CA PHE A 10 6.37 -1.61 2.20
C PHE A 10 5.03 -1.02 2.65
N LEU A 11 4.14 -1.83 3.22
CA LEU A 11 2.79 -1.40 3.63
C LEU A 11 2.82 -0.38 4.76
N VAL A 12 3.73 -0.53 5.74
CA VAL A 12 3.92 0.47 6.79
C VAL A 12 4.25 1.83 6.17
N ILE A 13 5.26 1.90 5.30
CA ILE A 13 5.68 3.15 4.69
C ILE A 13 4.58 3.72 3.77
N ASP A 14 4.01 2.91 2.89
CA ASP A 14 3.01 3.35 1.90
C ASP A 14 1.72 3.85 2.57
N GLN A 15 1.30 3.24 3.69
CA GLN A 15 0.05 3.61 4.38
C GLN A 15 0.20 4.70 5.45
N THR A 16 1.42 5.09 5.85
CA THR A 16 1.66 6.15 6.84
C THR A 16 2.38 7.37 6.27
N GLN A 17 2.24 7.62 4.96
CA GLN A 17 2.84 8.78 4.30
C GLN A 17 2.34 10.11 4.91
N ASP A 18 3.26 11.00 5.25
CA ASP A 18 2.93 12.42 5.47
C ASP A 18 2.86 13.09 4.11
N TYR A 19 1.67 13.52 3.69
CA TYR A 19 1.46 14.04 2.34
C TYR A 19 1.99 15.46 2.15
N ASN A 20 2.35 16.17 3.22
CA ASN A 20 3.08 17.44 3.13
C ASN A 20 4.59 17.21 2.92
N ASN A 21 5.08 16.03 3.28
CA ASN A 21 6.48 15.64 3.14
C ASN A 21 6.61 14.12 2.91
N PRO A 22 6.22 13.63 1.72
CA PRO A 22 6.07 12.21 1.53
C PRO A 22 7.43 11.51 1.52
N THR A 23 7.49 10.40 2.24
CA THR A 23 8.67 9.55 2.45
C THR A 23 8.87 8.53 1.33
N TRP A 24 8.52 8.87 0.09
CA TRP A 24 8.61 7.96 -1.07
C TRP A 24 10.02 7.41 -1.31
N GLU A 25 11.06 8.17 -0.94
CA GLU A 25 12.45 7.70 -0.99
C GLU A 25 12.68 6.44 -0.14
N ALA A 26 11.94 6.28 0.98
CA ALA A 26 12.02 5.10 1.82
C ALA A 26 11.51 3.82 1.11
N LEU A 27 10.71 3.96 0.04
CA LEU A 27 10.25 2.84 -0.79
C LEU A 27 11.27 2.40 -1.83
N THR A 28 12.33 3.17 -2.11
CA THR A 28 13.30 2.87 -3.20
C THR A 28 14.01 1.54 -3.04
N ALA A 29 14.18 1.05 -1.81
CA ALA A 29 14.78 -0.25 -1.52
C ALA A 29 13.76 -1.41 -1.43
N LEU A 30 12.48 -1.14 -1.70
CA LEU A 30 11.35 -2.06 -1.53
C LEU A 30 10.50 -2.17 -2.80
N ALA A 31 10.52 -1.15 -3.66
CA ALA A 31 9.67 -1.02 -4.82
C ALA A 31 10.46 -0.63 -6.07
N ASP A 32 9.89 -0.94 -7.23
CA ASP A 32 10.40 -0.47 -8.51
C ASP A 32 10.23 1.04 -8.66
N ALA A 33 11.21 1.69 -9.30
CA ALA A 33 11.19 3.12 -9.54
C ALA A 33 9.91 3.60 -10.25
N LYS A 34 9.36 2.81 -11.18
CA LYS A 34 8.12 3.17 -11.89
C LYS A 34 6.92 3.22 -10.96
N LEU A 35 6.84 2.32 -9.97
CA LEU A 35 5.78 2.34 -8.98
C LEU A 35 5.87 3.62 -8.15
N ILE A 36 7.08 3.97 -7.70
CA ILE A 36 7.34 5.17 -6.89
C ILE A 36 6.95 6.43 -7.66
N THR A 37 7.32 6.55 -8.93
CA THR A 37 6.92 7.69 -9.77
C THR A 37 5.40 7.76 -9.95
N ALA A 38 4.75 6.63 -10.26
CA ALA A 38 3.29 6.61 -10.44
C ALA A 38 2.53 6.97 -9.15
N ARG A 39 3.07 6.57 -8.00
CA ARG A 39 2.55 6.92 -6.67
C ARG A 39 2.66 8.42 -6.39
N TYR A 40 3.83 8.99 -6.67
CA TYR A 40 4.09 10.41 -6.48
C TYR A 40 3.03 11.27 -7.17
N ASP A 41 2.77 11.03 -8.46
CA ASP A 41 1.83 11.89 -9.20
C ASP A 41 0.37 11.62 -8.80
N LYS A 42 -0.08 10.37 -8.89
CA LYS A 42 -1.51 10.04 -8.83
C LYS A 42 -2.08 10.04 -7.41
N GLU A 43 -1.32 9.53 -6.44
CA GLU A 43 -1.82 9.44 -5.08
C GLU A 43 -1.78 10.78 -4.38
N ILE A 44 -0.73 11.59 -4.58
CA ILE A 44 -0.67 12.95 -4.02
C ILE A 44 -1.93 13.73 -4.43
N ASP A 45 -2.30 13.71 -5.70
CA ASP A 45 -3.51 14.40 -6.19
C ASP A 45 -4.77 13.93 -5.47
N THR A 46 -4.99 12.61 -5.39
CA THR A 46 -6.19 12.02 -4.75
C THR A 46 -6.25 12.36 -3.25
N LEU A 47 -5.10 12.28 -2.58
CA LEU A 47 -5.00 12.48 -1.14
C LEU A 47 -5.14 13.96 -0.76
N VAL A 48 -4.58 14.86 -1.57
CA VAL A 48 -4.74 16.32 -1.43
C VAL A 48 -6.18 16.73 -1.73
N GLU A 49 -6.75 16.28 -2.85
CA GLU A 49 -8.14 16.57 -3.24
C GLU A 49 -9.13 16.20 -2.13
N HIS A 50 -8.89 15.07 -1.46
CA HIS A 50 -9.77 14.55 -0.43
C HIS A 50 -9.27 14.79 0.99
N SER A 51 -8.22 15.60 1.21
CA SER A 51 -7.71 15.95 2.56
C SER A 51 -7.52 14.71 3.46
N ILE A 52 -6.98 13.63 2.88
CA ILE A 52 -6.84 12.35 3.55
C ILE A 52 -5.60 12.37 4.45
N THR A 53 -5.77 12.01 5.72
CA THR A 53 -4.69 11.70 6.65
C THR A 53 -5.05 10.40 7.36
N LYS A 54 -4.11 9.46 7.37
CA LYS A 54 -4.36 8.11 7.88
C LYS A 54 -3.09 7.47 8.44
N ARG A 55 -3.29 6.39 9.18
CA ARG A 55 -2.22 5.54 9.72
C ARG A 55 -2.58 4.07 9.56
N LEU A 56 -1.56 3.23 9.39
CA LEU A 56 -1.73 1.79 9.47
C LEU A 56 -1.88 1.38 10.94
N HIS A 57 -2.99 0.72 11.28
CA HIS A 57 -3.20 0.13 12.61
C HIS A 57 -2.53 -1.24 12.69
N ASP A 58 -2.84 -2.11 11.74
CA ASP A 58 -2.23 -3.42 11.57
C ASP A 58 -2.28 -3.86 10.10
N SER A 59 -1.53 -4.93 9.79
CA SER A 59 -1.62 -5.61 8.51
C SER A 59 -1.31 -7.10 8.66
N HIS A 60 -1.88 -7.91 7.79
CA HIS A 60 -1.67 -9.36 7.76
C HIS A 60 -1.61 -9.89 6.33
N VAL A 61 -0.56 -10.64 5.99
CA VAL A 61 -0.46 -11.34 4.72
C VAL A 61 -1.36 -12.58 4.73
N LYS A 62 -2.43 -12.55 3.93
CA LYS A 62 -3.39 -13.65 3.77
C LYS A 62 -2.88 -14.74 2.84
N ARG A 63 -2.24 -14.34 1.73
CA ARG A 63 -1.90 -15.27 0.65
C ARG A 63 -0.65 -14.82 -0.10
N ILE A 64 0.17 -15.79 -0.49
CA ILE A 64 1.29 -15.59 -1.41
C ILE A 64 1.22 -16.63 -2.52
N VAL A 65 1.28 -16.19 -3.77
CA VAL A 65 1.31 -17.05 -4.95
C VAL A 65 2.62 -16.80 -5.69
N PHE A 66 3.53 -17.77 -5.64
CA PHE A 66 4.79 -17.75 -6.37
C PHE A 66 4.60 -18.24 -7.80
N MET A 67 5.23 -17.56 -8.75
CA MET A 67 5.08 -17.81 -10.19
C MET A 67 6.40 -17.64 -10.93
N GLY A 68 6.45 -18.16 -12.15
CA GLY A 68 7.62 -18.11 -13.03
C GLY A 68 8.49 -19.36 -12.93
N LYS A 69 9.33 -19.59 -13.94
CA LYS A 69 10.18 -20.79 -14.04
C LYS A 69 11.22 -20.88 -12.92
N GLU A 70 11.67 -19.73 -12.41
CA GLU A 70 12.68 -19.63 -11.34
C GLU A 70 12.12 -19.01 -10.05
N VAL A 71 10.79 -18.90 -9.94
CA VAL A 71 10.13 -18.18 -8.85
C VAL A 71 10.64 -16.72 -8.80
N ASP A 72 10.51 -16.03 -9.93
CA ASP A 72 10.90 -14.64 -10.12
C ASP A 72 9.73 -13.67 -9.96
N ARG A 73 8.51 -14.18 -9.77
CA ARG A 73 7.30 -13.39 -9.52
C ARG A 73 6.53 -13.91 -8.32
N ALA A 74 5.88 -13.00 -7.60
CA ALA A 74 4.93 -13.34 -6.55
C ALA A 74 3.78 -12.35 -6.54
N THR A 75 2.56 -12.83 -6.32
CA THR A 75 1.43 -11.97 -5.97
C THR A 75 1.11 -12.21 -4.50
N VAL A 76 1.01 -11.12 -3.74
CA VAL A 76 0.73 -11.13 -2.30
C VAL A 76 -0.59 -10.42 -2.05
N THR A 77 -1.49 -11.08 -1.33
CA THR A 77 -2.72 -10.47 -0.82
C THR A 77 -2.55 -10.25 0.67
N ALA A 78 -2.74 -9.02 1.12
CA ALA A 78 -2.71 -8.63 2.52
C ALA A 78 -4.00 -7.92 2.90
N GLU A 79 -4.44 -8.10 4.13
CA GLU A 79 -5.46 -7.24 4.74
C GLU A 79 -4.77 -6.19 5.60
N LEU A 80 -5.29 -4.98 5.54
CA LEU A 80 -4.82 -3.81 6.27
C LEU A 80 -5.99 -3.29 7.09
N ASN A 81 -5.72 -2.86 8.30
CA ASN A 81 -6.62 -1.98 9.02
C ASN A 81 -6.04 -0.58 9.03
N VAL A 82 -6.72 0.36 8.38
CA VAL A 82 -6.27 1.74 8.23
C VAL A 82 -7.19 2.65 9.04
N VAL A 83 -6.60 3.51 9.87
CA VAL A 83 -7.33 4.48 10.67
C VAL A 83 -7.17 5.86 10.04
N TYR A 84 -8.28 6.46 9.62
CA TYR A 84 -8.32 7.79 9.04
C TYR A 84 -8.51 8.82 10.16
N THR A 85 -7.63 9.80 10.26
CA THR A 85 -7.72 10.91 11.22
C THR A 85 -8.28 12.18 10.58
N SER A 86 -8.22 12.27 9.25
CA SER A 86 -8.88 13.29 8.44
C SER A 86 -9.23 12.70 7.08
N VAL A 87 -10.42 12.99 6.58
CA VAL A 87 -10.84 12.65 5.21
C VAL A 87 -12.00 13.54 4.80
N GLY A 88 -11.99 14.02 3.57
CA GLY A 88 -13.05 14.85 3.00
C GLY A 88 -14.35 14.07 2.84
N GLU A 89 -15.47 14.75 3.08
CA GLU A 89 -16.82 14.16 3.15
C GLU A 89 -17.19 13.29 1.94
N ARG A 90 -16.74 13.69 0.74
CA ARG A 90 -17.02 12.95 -0.49
C ARG A 90 -16.37 11.57 -0.49
N TYR A 91 -15.11 11.50 -0.06
CA TYR A 91 -14.36 10.25 -0.04
C TYR A 91 -14.83 9.36 1.11
N SER A 92 -15.09 9.94 2.29
CA SER A 92 -15.64 9.16 3.41
C SER A 92 -17.00 8.57 3.07
N GLY A 93 -17.87 9.30 2.37
CA GLY A 93 -19.17 8.82 1.94
C GLY A 93 -19.11 7.69 0.89
N TRP A 94 -18.12 7.67 0.00
CA TRP A 94 -17.97 6.60 -0.99
C TRP A 94 -17.58 5.26 -0.39
N TYR A 95 -16.85 5.28 0.73
CA TYR A 95 -16.23 4.09 1.30
C TYR A 95 -16.66 3.81 2.75
N ASP A 96 -17.71 4.49 3.24
CA ASP A 96 -18.24 4.38 4.60
C ASP A 96 -17.16 4.52 5.70
N ILE A 97 -16.24 5.48 5.51
CA ILE A 97 -15.12 5.69 6.42
C ILE A 97 -15.59 6.46 7.65
N LYS A 98 -15.35 5.88 8.83
CA LYS A 98 -15.49 6.55 10.12
C LYS A 98 -14.12 6.98 10.62
N LEU A 99 -14.03 8.25 11.04
CA LEU A 99 -12.81 8.79 11.61
C LEU A 99 -12.43 8.06 12.90
N ASP A 100 -11.13 7.87 13.10
CA ASP A 100 -10.53 7.21 14.26
C ASP A 100 -10.95 5.74 14.49
N GLU A 101 -11.69 5.14 13.55
CA GLU A 101 -12.05 3.72 13.54
C GLU A 101 -11.22 2.95 12.49
N PRO A 102 -10.83 1.69 12.77
CA PRO A 102 -10.19 0.83 11.78
C PRO A 102 -11.10 0.57 10.59
N THR A 103 -10.61 0.89 9.39
CA THR A 103 -11.26 0.57 8.12
C THR A 103 -10.49 -0.57 7.44
N PRO A 104 -11.12 -1.72 7.18
CA PRO A 104 -10.47 -2.85 6.54
C PRO A 104 -10.28 -2.59 5.03
N ILE A 105 -9.07 -2.81 4.56
CA ILE A 105 -8.66 -2.67 3.16
C ILE A 105 -7.92 -3.92 2.75
N GLU A 106 -8.23 -4.46 1.57
CA GLU A 106 -7.42 -5.50 0.96
C GLU A 106 -6.40 -4.87 0.01
N ALA A 107 -5.15 -5.26 0.19
CA ALA A 107 -4.03 -4.92 -0.67
C ALA A 107 -3.63 -6.12 -1.52
N THR A 108 -3.52 -5.94 -2.83
CA THR A 108 -2.84 -6.89 -3.70
C THR A 108 -1.57 -6.26 -4.23
N LEU A 109 -0.44 -6.94 -4.01
CA LEU A 109 0.89 -6.49 -4.41
C LEU A 109 1.48 -7.51 -5.37
N ASP A 110 1.98 -7.03 -6.52
CA ASP A 110 2.78 -7.85 -7.42
C ASP A 110 4.26 -7.56 -7.18
N LEU A 111 5.04 -8.61 -7.03
CA LEU A 111 6.48 -8.53 -6.78
C LEU A 111 7.24 -9.24 -7.88
N HIS A 112 8.37 -8.65 -8.25
CA HIS A 112 9.33 -9.28 -9.14
C HIS A 112 10.69 -9.38 -8.47
N LYS A 113 11.43 -10.43 -8.79
CA LYS A 113 12.81 -10.61 -8.37
C LYS A 113 13.73 -10.00 -9.42
N GLN A 114 14.57 -9.05 -9.00
CA GLN A 114 15.59 -8.40 -9.82
C GLN A 114 16.92 -8.49 -9.09
N GLU A 115 17.96 -9.00 -9.76
CA GLU A 115 19.31 -9.13 -9.20
C GLU A 115 19.32 -9.88 -7.85
N GLY A 116 18.45 -10.89 -7.71
CA GLY A 116 18.31 -11.68 -6.48
C GLY A 116 17.43 -11.05 -5.39
N GLN A 117 16.91 -9.83 -5.59
CA GLN A 117 16.09 -9.10 -4.62
C GLN A 117 14.64 -8.98 -5.08
N TRP A 118 13.69 -9.17 -4.16
CA TRP A 118 12.28 -8.92 -4.41
C TRP A 118 11.97 -7.43 -4.32
N LEU A 119 11.18 -6.92 -5.27
CA LEU A 119 10.70 -5.55 -5.32
C LEU A 119 9.21 -5.54 -5.67
N VAL A 120 8.45 -4.65 -5.04
CA VAL A 120 7.04 -4.38 -5.36
C VAL A 120 6.96 -3.62 -6.69
N LYS A 121 6.19 -4.14 -7.63
CA LYS A 121 6.02 -3.59 -8.99
C LYS A 121 4.72 -2.85 -9.16
N SER A 122 3.66 -3.36 -8.55
CA SER A 122 2.33 -2.76 -8.59
C SER A 122 1.57 -3.12 -7.33
N THR A 123 0.59 -2.27 -7.04
CA THR A 123 -0.27 -2.37 -5.88
C THR A 123 -1.68 -1.99 -6.28
N SER A 124 -2.67 -2.68 -5.73
CA SER A 124 -4.06 -2.27 -5.77
C SER A 124 -4.66 -2.37 -4.38
N TYR A 125 -5.60 -1.47 -4.09
CA TYR A 125 -6.33 -1.43 -2.83
C TYR A 125 -7.82 -1.50 -3.12
N ALA A 126 -8.52 -2.30 -2.32
CA ALA A 126 -9.97 -2.39 -2.34
C ALA A 126 -10.50 -2.22 -0.92
N HIS A 127 -11.44 -1.31 -0.73
CA HIS A 127 -12.21 -1.25 0.51
C HIS A 127 -13.04 -2.53 0.62
N LEU A 128 -12.92 -3.20 1.76
CA LEU A 128 -13.75 -4.35 2.04
C LEU A 128 -15.10 -3.83 2.52
N ALA A 129 -16.19 -4.34 1.94
CA ALA A 129 -17.52 -4.02 2.45
C ALA A 129 -17.62 -4.47 3.92
N PRO A 130 -18.24 -3.67 4.80
CA PRO A 130 -18.45 -4.04 6.19
C PRO A 130 -19.32 -5.31 6.33
#